data_AF-A0AAQ3Q214-F1
#
_entry.id   AF-A0AAQ3Q214-F1
#
_cell.length_a   1.000
_cell.length_b   1.000
_cell.length_c   1.000
_cell.angle_alpha   90.00
_cell.angle_beta   90.00
_cell.angle_gamma   90.00
#
_symmetry.space_group_name_H-M   'P 1'
#
loop_
_entity.id
_entity.type
_entity.pdbx_description
1 polymer ?
#
loop_
_entity_poly.entity_id
_entity_poly.type
_entity_poly.pdbx_seq_one_letter_code
_entity_poly.pdbx_strand_id
1 'polypeptide(L)'
;MEAICVRGCPWRIYGSLMQNETTFIIKTFVDEHKCCRSMKNRQATVEWLVNYYMKSFRRNPDWEVKHMALCIPLPRAKCYRVRTTALERLHGSVEEHYALLGPYLAELRKAKKLATLTTEYGFLHVNFIHVNFIHLL
;
A
#
# COMPACT_ATOMS: atom_id res chain seq x y z
N MET A 1 -16.74 31.71 -4.41
CA MET A 1 -16.09 30.39 -4.42
C MET A 1 -16.65 29.61 -5.60
N GLU A 2 -15.78 29.13 -6.48
CA GLU A 2 -16.17 28.35 -7.65
C GLU A 2 -15.49 26.98 -7.59
N ALA A 3 -16.23 25.93 -7.92
CA ALA A 3 -15.67 24.61 -8.15
C ALA A 3 -15.97 24.17 -9.60
N ILE A 4 -14.92 23.75 -10.29
CA ILE A 4 -14.95 23.27 -11.67
C ILE A 4 -14.49 21.82 -11.71
N CYS A 5 -15.03 21.03 -12.65
CA CYS A 5 -14.71 19.60 -12.73
C CYS A 5 -13.34 19.34 -13.37
N VAL A 6 -13.23 19.48 -14.69
CA VAL A 6 -12.01 19.32 -15.49
C VAL A 6 -12.03 20.31 -16.64
N ARG A 7 -10.86 20.67 -17.21
CA ARG A 7 -10.79 21.56 -18.38
C ARG A 7 -11.64 20.98 -19.52
N GLY A 8 -12.56 21.79 -20.06
CA GLY A 8 -13.47 21.39 -21.14
C GLY A 8 -14.79 20.76 -20.69
N CYS A 9 -15.01 20.52 -19.39
CA CYS A 9 -16.30 20.07 -18.88
C CYS A 9 -17.20 21.27 -18.55
N PRO A 10 -18.49 21.29 -18.95
CA PRO A 10 -19.40 22.39 -18.65
C PRO A 10 -19.83 22.44 -17.18
N TRP A 11 -19.72 21.32 -16.46
CA TRP A 11 -20.05 21.26 -15.03
C TRP A 11 -19.28 22.30 -14.21
N ARG A 12 -20.05 23.11 -13.46
CA ARG A 12 -19.53 24.10 -12.51
C ARG A 12 -20.55 24.41 -11.44
N ILE A 13 -20.05 24.77 -10.27
CA ILE A 13 -20.85 25.34 -9.19
C ILE A 13 -20.19 26.62 -8.68
N TYR A 14 -20.98 27.68 -8.57
CA TYR A 14 -20.54 28.96 -8.03
C TYR A 14 -21.42 29.34 -6.85
N GLY A 15 -20.76 29.62 -5.73
CA GLY A 15 -21.41 30.13 -4.53
C GLY A 15 -20.65 31.29 -3.93
N SER A 16 -21.36 32.20 -3.28
CA SER A 16 -20.77 33.31 -2.55
C SER A 16 -21.54 33.54 -1.26
N LEU A 17 -20.86 34.10 -0.26
CA LEU A 17 -21.56 34.70 0.87
C LEU A 17 -22.46 35.83 0.38
N MET A 18 -23.64 35.96 0.99
CA MET A 18 -24.48 37.12 0.78
C MET A 18 -23.83 38.35 1.42
N GLN A 19 -24.00 39.52 0.81
CA GLN A 19 -23.55 40.76 1.43
C GLN A 19 -24.46 41.04 2.63
N ASN A 20 -23.86 41.22 3.80
CA ASN A 20 -24.50 41.51 5.10
C ASN A 20 -25.15 40.33 5.84
N GLU A 21 -25.01 39.10 5.35
CA GLU A 21 -25.47 37.90 6.06
C GLU A 21 -24.36 36.85 6.15
N THR A 22 -24.42 35.98 7.15
CA THR A 22 -23.51 34.82 7.28
C THR A 22 -23.96 33.63 6.42
N THR A 23 -24.92 33.84 5.51
CA THR A 23 -25.51 32.81 4.65
C THR A 23 -24.68 32.62 3.38
N PHE A 24 -24.43 31.35 3.02
CA PHE A 24 -23.74 30.97 1.78
C PHE A 24 -24.76 30.52 0.74
N ILE A 25 -24.79 31.19 -0.41
CA ILE A 25 -25.77 30.91 -1.48
C ILE A 25 -25.07 30.36 -2.71
N ILE A 26 -25.65 29.31 -3.29
CA ILE A 26 -25.28 28.79 -4.61
C ILE A 26 -25.99 29.65 -5.66
N LYS A 27 -25.22 30.43 -6.42
CA LYS A 27 -25.73 31.35 -7.46
C LYS A 27 -25.82 30.68 -8.82
N THR A 28 -24.97 29.69 -9.08
CA THR A 28 -24.95 28.98 -10.36
C THR A 28 -24.65 27.52 -10.12
N PHE A 29 -25.46 26.66 -10.72
CA PHE A 29 -25.25 25.23 -10.71
C PHE A 29 -25.53 24.69 -12.12
N VAL A 30 -24.50 24.11 -12.74
CA VAL A 30 -24.61 23.42 -14.03
C VAL A 30 -24.29 21.96 -13.77
N ASP A 31 -25.30 21.10 -13.84
CA ASP A 31 -25.17 19.66 -13.53
C ASP A 31 -24.65 18.81 -14.71
N GLU A 32 -24.50 19.42 -15.88
CA GLU A 32 -24.07 18.68 -17.07
C GLU A 32 -22.58 18.30 -17.00
N HIS A 33 -22.32 16.99 -16.94
CA HIS A 33 -21.01 16.42 -17.12
C HIS A 33 -20.80 15.90 -18.54
N LYS A 34 -19.81 16.44 -19.25
CA LYS A 34 -19.27 15.87 -20.49
C LYS A 34 -17.92 15.18 -20.31
N CYS A 35 -17.43 15.13 -19.07
CA CYS A 35 -16.17 14.49 -18.74
C CYS A 35 -16.34 12.98 -18.53
N CYS A 36 -15.29 12.22 -18.87
CA CYS A 36 -15.21 10.82 -18.46
C CYS A 36 -14.93 10.74 -16.95
N ARG A 37 -15.50 9.73 -16.29
CA ARG A 37 -15.32 9.51 -14.85
C ARG A 37 -13.83 9.29 -14.55
N SER A 38 -13.22 10.22 -13.83
CA SER A 38 -11.81 10.14 -13.47
C SER A 38 -11.61 9.09 -12.38
N MET A 39 -10.67 8.16 -12.59
CA MET A 39 -10.23 7.20 -11.58
C MET A 39 -9.33 7.83 -10.49
N LYS A 40 -9.08 9.15 -10.57
CA LYS A 40 -8.27 9.87 -9.59
C LYS A 40 -9.15 10.35 -8.43
N ASN A 41 -9.26 9.52 -7.40
CA ASN A 41 -9.84 9.93 -6.13
C ASN A 41 -8.76 10.54 -5.21
N ARG A 42 -8.82 11.86 -4.99
CA ARG A 42 -7.90 12.61 -4.09
C ARG A 42 -8.14 12.30 -2.61
N GLN A 43 -9.39 11.99 -2.24
CA GLN A 43 -9.77 11.71 -0.86
C GLN A 43 -9.35 10.31 -0.41
N ALA A 44 -9.31 9.34 -1.33
CA ALA A 44 -8.84 7.98 -1.05
C ALA A 44 -7.30 7.93 -0.99
N THR A 45 -6.68 8.50 0.04
CA THR A 45 -5.23 8.39 0.25
C THR A 45 -4.82 6.94 0.57
N VAL A 46 -3.54 6.60 0.35
CA VAL A 46 -3.03 5.25 0.68
C VAL A 46 -3.22 4.97 2.16
N GLU A 47 -2.89 5.94 3.01
CA GLU A 47 -3.07 5.88 4.46
C GLU A 47 -4.52 5.57 4.86
N TRP A 48 -5.47 6.33 4.31
CA TRP A 48 -6.88 6.14 4.59
C TRP A 48 -7.35 4.75 4.15
N LEU A 49 -6.92 4.29 2.97
CA LEU A 49 -7.26 2.96 2.44
C LEU A 49 -6.69 1.83 3.30
N VAL A 50 -5.45 1.96 3.77
CA VAL A 50 -4.82 0.98 4.67
C VAL A 50 -5.64 0.87 5.95
N ASN A 51 -6.00 2.00 6.56
CA ASN A 51 -6.79 2.01 7.80
C ASN A 51 -8.20 1.44 7.59
N TYR A 52 -8.83 1.76 6.46
CA TYR A 52 -10.14 1.23 6.09
C TYR A 52 -10.13 -0.29 5.91
N TYR A 53 -9.14 -0.82 5.19
CA TYR A 53 -9.04 -2.26 4.89
C TYR A 53 -8.28 -3.08 5.94
N MET A 54 -7.70 -2.45 6.97
CA MET A 54 -6.89 -3.12 7.98
C MET A 54 -7.61 -4.31 8.64
N LYS A 55 -8.91 -4.16 8.96
CA LYS A 55 -9.72 -5.23 9.56
C LYS A 55 -9.80 -6.47 8.66
N SER A 56 -9.87 -6.26 7.36
CA SER A 56 -9.96 -7.33 6.38
C SER A 56 -8.61 -7.99 6.14
N PHE A 57 -7.52 -7.21 6.08
CA PHE A 57 -6.17 -7.76 6.01
C PHE A 57 -5.80 -8.60 7.24
N ARG A 58 -6.26 -8.21 8.44
CA ARG A 58 -6.11 -9.04 9.65
C ARG A 58 -6.82 -10.39 9.55
N ARG A 59 -7.96 -10.43 8.87
CA ARG A 59 -8.73 -11.68 8.68
C ARG A 59 -8.12 -12.56 7.60
N ASN A 60 -7.62 -11.95 6.52
CA ASN A 60 -6.98 -12.63 5.41
C ASN A 60 -5.82 -11.78 4.87
N PRO A 61 -4.56 -12.10 5.24
CA PRO A 61 -3.37 -11.41 4.74
C PRO A 61 -3.17 -11.56 3.22
N ASP A 62 -3.67 -12.65 2.63
CA ASP A 62 -3.57 -12.94 1.20
C ASP A 62 -4.72 -12.35 0.37
N TRP A 63 -5.39 -11.34 0.90
CA TRP A 63 -6.51 -10.71 0.20
C TRP A 63 -6.11 -10.14 -1.16
N GLU A 64 -6.78 -10.60 -2.21
CA GLU A 64 -6.46 -10.25 -3.59
C GLU A 64 -6.73 -8.76 -3.88
N VAL A 65 -5.78 -8.13 -4.57
CA VAL A 65 -5.83 -6.73 -5.00
C VAL A 65 -7.04 -6.44 -5.91
N LYS A 66 -7.51 -7.45 -6.65
CA LYS A 66 -8.69 -7.35 -7.52
C LYS A 66 -9.97 -7.04 -6.75
N HIS A 67 -10.14 -7.62 -5.56
CA HIS A 67 -11.32 -7.35 -4.72
C HIS A 67 -11.33 -5.92 -4.21
N MET A 68 -10.18 -5.36 -3.83
CA MET A 68 -10.08 -3.95 -3.41
C MET A 68 -10.44 -2.98 -4.54
N ALA A 69 -10.02 -3.28 -5.76
CA ALA A 69 -10.28 -2.44 -6.93
C ALA A 69 -11.77 -2.47 -7.36
N LEU A 70 -12.50 -3.53 -7.00
CA LEU A 70 -13.93 -3.65 -7.25
C LEU A 70 -14.75 -2.78 -6.30
N CYS A 71 -14.38 -2.74 -5.01
CA CYS A 71 -15.10 -1.97 -3.99
C CYS A 71 -14.87 -0.47 -4.13
N ILE A 72 -13.63 -0.06 -4.42
CA ILE A 72 -13.30 1.35 -4.65
C ILE A 72 -12.54 1.44 -5.97
N PRO A 73 -13.09 2.11 -7.00
CA PRO A 73 -12.44 2.25 -8.29
C PRO A 73 -11.17 3.09 -8.14
N LEU A 74 -10.04 2.39 -8.06
CA LEU A 74 -8.70 2.95 -7.89
C LEU A 74 -7.75 2.36 -8.94
N PRO A 75 -6.68 3.09 -9.31
CA PRO A 75 -5.62 2.50 -10.12
C PRO A 75 -5.01 1.29 -9.41
N ARG A 76 -4.80 0.18 -10.15
CA ARG A 76 -4.22 -1.06 -9.60
C ARG A 76 -2.93 -0.83 -8.83
N ALA A 77 -2.04 0.02 -9.34
CA ALA A 77 -0.78 0.40 -8.68
C ALA A 77 -1.01 0.94 -7.26
N LYS A 78 -2.09 1.70 -7.03
CA LYS A 78 -2.44 2.23 -5.71
C LYS A 78 -2.90 1.12 -4.78
N CYS A 79 -3.68 0.16 -5.27
CA CYS A 79 -4.11 -0.99 -4.50
C CYS A 79 -2.93 -1.90 -4.09
N TYR A 80 -1.93 -2.07 -4.97
CA TYR A 80 -0.69 -2.78 -4.61
C TYR A 80 0.08 -2.06 -3.49
N ARG A 81 0.20 -0.73 -3.56
CA ARG A 81 0.83 0.07 -2.49
C ARG A 81 0.08 -0.07 -1.17
N VAL A 82 -1.25 0.02 -1.20
CA VAL A 82 -2.09 -0.20 0.00
C VAL A 82 -1.85 -1.59 0.59
N ARG A 83 -1.81 -2.65 -0.23
CA ARG A 83 -1.53 -4.01 0.25
C ARG A 83 -0.16 -4.10 0.91
N THR A 84 0.88 -3.57 0.27
CA THR A 84 2.26 -3.61 0.78
C THR A 84 2.36 -2.90 2.13
N THR A 85 1.86 -1.67 2.21
CA THR A 85 1.85 -0.89 3.46
C THR A 85 0.98 -1.53 4.56
N ALA A 86 -0.14 -2.18 4.19
CA ALA A 86 -0.95 -2.90 5.16
C ALA A 86 -0.22 -4.13 5.74
N LEU A 87 0.48 -4.89 4.90
CA LEU A 87 1.27 -6.06 5.32
C LEU A 87 2.45 -5.66 6.19
N GLU A 88 3.17 -4.59 5.85
CA GLU A 88 4.23 -4.01 6.68
C GLU A 88 3.71 -3.63 8.07
N ARG A 89 2.50 -3.07 8.18
CA ARG A 89 1.88 -2.76 9.48
C ARG A 89 1.45 -3.97 10.28
N LEU A 90 1.14 -5.08 9.61
CA LEU A 90 0.64 -6.28 10.26
C LEU A 90 1.77 -7.15 10.78
N HIS A 91 2.77 -7.40 9.94
CA HIS A 91 3.87 -8.31 10.27
C HIS A 91 5.10 -7.57 10.80
N GLY A 92 5.15 -6.25 10.68
CA GLY A 92 6.36 -5.48 10.93
C GLY A 92 7.23 -5.38 9.68
N SER A 93 8.34 -4.65 9.80
CA SER A 93 9.26 -4.47 8.69
C SER A 93 10.02 -5.76 8.38
N VAL A 94 10.51 -5.86 7.14
CA VAL A 94 11.40 -6.96 6.76
C VAL A 94 12.68 -6.94 7.60
N GLU A 95 13.18 -5.73 7.90
CA GLU A 95 14.34 -5.49 8.75
C GLU A 95 14.16 -6.04 10.17
N GLU A 96 12.98 -5.84 10.78
CA GLU A 96 12.64 -6.38 12.10
C GLU A 96 12.68 -7.91 12.13
N HIS A 97 12.16 -8.58 11.10
CA HIS A 97 12.23 -10.03 11.00
C HIS A 97 13.68 -10.53 10.87
N TYR A 98 14.49 -9.90 10.04
CA TYR A 98 15.90 -10.29 9.86
C TYR A 98 16.75 -9.99 11.10
N ALA A 99 16.43 -8.93 11.85
CA ALA A 99 17.10 -8.62 13.11
C ALA A 99 16.98 -9.75 14.14
N LEU A 100 15.89 -10.54 14.09
CA LEU A 100 15.69 -11.69 14.99
C LEU A 100 16.61 -12.89 14.68
N LEU A 101 17.16 -13.00 13.46
CA LEU A 101 18.01 -14.13 13.08
C LEU A 101 19.30 -14.20 13.90
N GLY A 102 19.90 -13.06 14.23
CA GLY A 102 21.13 -12.98 15.03
C GLY A 102 20.99 -13.64 16.41
N PRO A 103 20.07 -13.17 17.29
CA PRO A 103 19.84 -13.79 18.58
C PRO A 103 19.32 -15.23 18.46
N TYR A 104 18.50 -15.54 17.46
CA TYR A 104 18.05 -16.91 17.20
C TYR A 104 19.21 -17.87 16.92
N LEU A 105 20.15 -17.48 16.05
CA LEU A 105 21.37 -18.25 15.78
C LEU A 105 22.24 -18.41 17.03
N ALA A 106 22.31 -17.38 17.88
CA ALA A 106 23.05 -17.46 19.14
C ALA A 106 22.42 -18.49 20.10
N GLU A 107 21.09 -18.49 20.25
CA GLU A 107 20.39 -19.49 21.05
C GLU A 107 20.56 -20.91 20.51
N LEU A 108 20.52 -21.09 19.19
CA LEU A 108 20.77 -22.41 18.58
C LEU A 108 22.20 -22.92 18.80
N ARG A 109 23.19 -22.02 18.79
CA ARG A 109 24.59 -22.36 19.12
C ARG A 109 24.73 -22.79 20.58
N LYS A 110 24.09 -22.07 21.51
CA LYS A 110 24.07 -22.41 22.94
C LYS A 110 23.39 -23.75 23.20
N ALA A 111 22.28 -24.02 22.52
CA ALA A 111 21.52 -25.27 22.63
C ALA A 111 22.24 -26.49 22.03
N LYS A 112 23.47 -26.33 21.50
CA LYS A 112 24.29 -27.37 20.85
C LYS A 112 23.51 -28.20 19.79
N LYS A 113 22.47 -27.60 19.18
CA LYS A 113 21.62 -28.22 18.14
C LYS A 113 22.17 -28.03 16.72
N LEU A 114 23.06 -27.05 16.52
CA LEU A 114 23.62 -26.77 15.19
C LEU A 114 24.71 -27.77 14.74
N ALA A 115 25.33 -28.49 15.68
CA ALA A 115 26.35 -29.49 15.36
C ALA A 115 25.76 -30.71 14.61
N THR A 116 24.49 -31.03 14.84
CA THR A 116 23.77 -32.12 14.14
C THR A 116 23.25 -31.69 12.77
N LEU A 117 22.82 -30.43 12.61
CA LEU A 117 22.35 -29.92 11.32
C LEU A 117 23.50 -29.67 10.32
N THR A 118 24.69 -29.33 10.82
CA THR A 118 25.89 -29.14 9.98
C THR A 118 26.53 -30.46 9.55
N THR A 119 26.28 -31.57 10.25
CA THR A 119 26.78 -32.89 9.84
C THR A 119 25.91 -33.53 8.76
N GLU A 120 24.61 -33.22 8.70
CA GLU A 120 23.70 -33.70 7.65
C GLU A 120 23.70 -32.81 6.39
N TYR A 121 23.91 -31.49 6.53
CA TYR A 121 23.94 -30.55 5.39
C TYR A 121 25.36 -30.07 4.99
N GLY A 122 26.40 -30.45 5.74
CA GLY A 122 27.78 -30.01 5.53
C GLY A 122 28.52 -30.69 4.38
N PHE A 123 27.92 -31.63 3.66
CA PHE A 123 28.57 -32.33 2.54
C PHE A 123 28.16 -31.84 1.14
N LEU A 124 27.19 -30.93 1.01
CA LEU A 124 26.67 -30.55 -0.31
C LEU A 124 26.82 -29.08 -0.73
N HIS A 125 27.35 -28.15 0.08
CA HIS A 125 27.40 -26.75 -0.38
C HIS A 125 28.56 -25.89 0.15
N VAL A 126 29.78 -26.43 0.26
CA VAL A 126 31.00 -25.59 0.43
C VAL A 126 31.68 -25.27 -0.91
N ASN A 127 31.24 -25.86 -2.03
CA ASN A 127 31.86 -25.62 -3.36
C ASN A 127 31.07 -24.66 -4.28
N PHE A 128 29.99 -24.02 -3.83
CA PHE A 128 29.15 -23.19 -4.73
C PHE A 128 29.20 -21.68 -4.49
N ILE A 129 29.97 -21.18 -3.51
CA ILE A 129 30.04 -19.73 -3.22
C ILE A 129 31.28 -19.08 -3.87
N HIS A 130 32.19 -19.83 -4.48
CA HIS A 130 33.40 -19.27 -5.09
C HIS A 130 33.35 -19.09 -6.63
N VAL A 131 32.16 -19.15 -7.24
CA VAL A 131 31.98 -18.80 -8.65
C VAL A 131 30.66 -18.05 -8.83
N ASN A 132 30.76 -16.78 -9.25
CA ASN A 132 29.69 -15.87 -9.72
C ASN A 132 29.36 -14.67 -8.83
N PHE A 133 30.37 -13.84 -8.51
CA PHE A 133 30.14 -12.43 -8.15
C PHE A 133 31.08 -11.44 -8.87
N ILE A 134 31.66 -11.80 -10.03
CA ILE A 134 32.57 -10.90 -10.80
C ILE A 134 32.17 -10.70 -12.28
N HIS A 135 31.10 -11.29 -12.80
CA HIS A 135 30.62 -10.90 -14.14
C HIS A 135 29.09 -10.83 -14.18
N LEU A 136 28.55 -9.63 -13.91
CA LEU A 136 27.57 -8.92 -14.75
C LEU A 136 27.00 -7.72 -13.98
N LEU A 137 27.43 -6.54 -14.44
CA LEU A 137 27.07 -5.15 -14.08
C LEU A 137 27.75 -4.56 -12.86
#